data_AF-A0A1I4FD56-F1
#
_entry.id   AF-A0A1I4FD56-F1
#
_cell.length_a   1.000
_cell.length_b   1.000
_cell.length_c   1.000
_cell.angle_alpha   90.00
_cell.angle_beta   90.00
_cell.angle_gamma   90.00
#
_symmetry.space_group_name_H-M   'P 1'
#
loop_
_entity.id
_entity.type
_entity.pdbx_description
1 polymer ?
#
loop_
_entity_poly.entity_id
_entity_poly.type
_entity_poly.pdbx_seq_one_letter_code
_entity_poly.pdbx_strand_id
1 'polypeptide(L)'
;MLHARIVRGAERATSYEVTLWALALVTLALDVVTTTYGLEVGLAEMNPFVNYLLPTLGLAGTFVVLKSFALLVGVAAWWTMPSKVRGVVPLGLALPWGIAAVSNTVLLAGIHL
;
A
#
# COMPACT_ATOMS: atom_id res chain seq x y z
N MET A 1 11.12 -26.10 -12.26
CA MET A 1 9.91 -26.26 -11.42
C MET A 1 9.44 -24.97 -10.74
N LEU A 2 10.32 -24.15 -10.15
CA LEU A 2 9.97 -22.88 -9.46
C LEU A 2 9.27 -21.85 -10.37
N HIS A 3 9.78 -21.63 -11.58
CA HIS A 3 9.20 -20.70 -12.56
C HIS A 3 7.71 -20.99 -12.84
N ALA A 4 7.36 -22.26 -13.08
CA ALA A 4 5.97 -22.67 -13.29
C ALA A 4 5.07 -22.45 -12.06
N ARG A 5 5.62 -22.43 -10.83
CA ARG A 5 4.85 -22.12 -9.62
C ARG A 5 4.57 -20.62 -9.52
N ILE A 6 5.55 -19.78 -9.83
CA ILE A 6 5.40 -18.31 -9.82
C ILE A 6 4.35 -17.87 -10.84
N VAL A 7 4.43 -18.37 -12.08
CA VAL A 7 3.46 -18.04 -13.13
C VAL A 7 2.05 -18.46 -12.73
N ARG A 8 1.86 -19.69 -12.22
CA ARG A 8 0.56 -20.14 -11.72
C ARG A 8 0.04 -19.27 -10.56
N GLY A 9 0.92 -18.81 -9.68
CA GLY A 9 0.56 -17.88 -8.62
C GLY A 9 0.06 -16.54 -9.17
N ALA A 10 0.73 -15.99 -10.18
CA ALA A 10 0.34 -14.75 -10.84
C ALA A 10 -0.99 -14.88 -11.61
N GLU A 11 -1.21 -16.00 -12.28
CA GLU A 11 -2.50 -16.32 -12.92
C GLU A 11 -3.63 -16.46 -11.88
N ARG A 12 -3.34 -17.09 -10.74
CA ARG A 12 -4.28 -17.18 -9.62
C ARG A 12 -4.61 -15.79 -9.08
N ALA A 13 -3.63 -14.93 -8.86
CA ALA A 13 -3.86 -13.54 -8.42
C ALA A 13 -4.74 -12.78 -9.43
N THR A 14 -4.50 -12.95 -10.72
CA THR A 14 -5.31 -12.34 -11.79
C THR A 14 -6.76 -12.80 -11.77
N SER A 15 -7.03 -14.03 -11.35
CA SER A 15 -8.41 -14.52 -11.17
C SER A 15 -9.19 -13.73 -10.08
N TYR A 16 -8.48 -13.04 -9.18
CA TYR A 16 -9.03 -12.21 -8.10
C TYR A 16 -8.72 -10.72 -8.28
N GLU A 17 -8.41 -10.28 -9.50
CA GLU A 17 -7.93 -8.92 -9.79
C GLU A 17 -8.82 -7.81 -9.19
N VAL A 18 -10.14 -7.90 -9.36
CA VAL A 18 -11.09 -6.91 -8.81
C VAL A 18 -11.02 -6.88 -7.28
N THR A 19 -11.01 -8.05 -6.64
CA THR A 19 -10.90 -8.18 -5.18
C THR A 19 -9.57 -7.63 -4.68
N LEU A 20 -8.48 -7.85 -5.42
CA LEU A 20 -7.15 -7.33 -5.06
C LEU A 20 -7.07 -5.81 -5.20
N TRP A 21 -7.72 -5.21 -6.20
CA TRP A 21 -7.82 -3.75 -6.30
C TRP A 21 -8.64 -3.17 -5.14
N ALA A 22 -9.77 -3.79 -4.79
CA ALA A 22 -10.54 -3.40 -3.62
C ALA A 22 -9.70 -3.51 -2.34
N LEU A 23 -8.96 -4.61 -2.16
CA LEU A 23 -8.04 -4.80 -1.04
C LEU A 23 -6.93 -3.74 -1.02
N ALA A 24 -6.37 -3.37 -2.17
CA ALA A 24 -5.36 -2.31 -2.28
C ALA A 24 -5.93 -0.96 -1.84
N LEU A 25 -7.17 -0.62 -2.22
CA LEU A 25 -7.81 0.62 -1.79
C LEU A 25 -8.13 0.62 -0.28
N VAL A 26 -8.61 -0.51 0.26
CA VAL A 26 -8.87 -0.66 1.70
C VAL A 26 -7.57 -0.54 2.51
N THR A 27 -6.52 -1.25 2.10
CA THR A 27 -5.21 -1.18 2.78
C THR A 27 -4.58 0.20 2.65
N LEU A 28 -4.71 0.90 1.51
CA LEU A 28 -4.33 2.29 1.36
C LEU A 28 -5.04 3.19 2.37
N ALA A 29 -6.36 3.05 2.49
CA ALA A 29 -7.14 3.87 3.41
C ALA A 29 -6.73 3.63 4.86
N LEU A 30 -6.59 2.36 5.26
CA LEU A 30 -6.13 1.98 6.60
C LEU A 30 -4.71 2.49 6.88
N ASP A 31 -3.81 2.39 5.92
CA ASP A 31 -2.43 2.87 6.03
C ASP A 31 -2.39 4.39 6.25
N VAL A 32 -3.14 5.16 5.46
CA VAL A 32 -3.25 6.62 5.64
C VAL A 32 -3.87 6.97 6.99
N VAL A 33 -4.98 6.33 7.38
CA VAL A 33 -5.68 6.63 8.64
C VAL A 33 -4.80 6.30 9.84
N THR A 34 -4.21 5.12 9.89
CA THR A 34 -3.39 4.68 11.03
C THR A 34 -2.10 5.48 11.15
N THR A 35 -1.47 5.84 10.02
CA THR A 35 -0.28 6.71 10.03
C THR A 35 -0.64 8.12 10.50
N THR A 36 -1.75 8.68 10.01
CA THR A 36 -2.22 10.01 10.41
C THR A 36 -2.48 10.06 11.91
N TYR A 37 -3.26 9.10 12.42
CA TYR A 37 -3.56 9.04 13.83
C TYR A 37 -2.31 8.79 14.69
N GLY A 38 -1.39 7.93 14.22
CA GLY A 38 -0.09 7.72 14.85
C GLY A 38 0.70 9.01 15.03
N LEU A 39 0.80 9.83 13.97
CA LEU A 39 1.47 11.12 14.01
C LEU A 39 0.76 12.11 14.96
N GLU A 40 -0.57 12.12 14.99
CA GLU A 40 -1.35 12.96 15.90
C GLU A 40 -1.12 12.63 17.38
N VAL A 41 -0.91 11.35 17.71
CA VAL A 41 -0.60 10.89 19.09
C VAL A 41 0.90 10.88 19.39
N GLY A 42 1.74 11.42 18.49
CA GLY A 42 3.17 11.62 18.72
C GLY A 42 4.07 10.42 18.37
N LEU A 43 3.57 9.41 17.66
CA LEU A 43 4.43 8.39 17.05
C LEU A 43 5.27 9.02 15.94
N ALA A 44 6.49 8.50 15.77
CA ALA A 44 7.38 8.93 14.70
C ALA A 44 7.11 8.12 13.41
N GLU A 45 7.13 8.81 12.28
CA GLU A 45 7.15 8.18 10.96
C GLU A 45 8.58 7.72 10.61
N MET A 46 8.71 6.50 10.10
CA MET A 46 9.98 5.89 9.74
C MET A 46 10.26 5.97 8.23
N ASN A 47 9.26 6.31 7.42
CA ASN A 47 9.41 6.49 6.00
C ASN A 47 10.17 7.79 5.67
N PRO A 48 11.39 7.72 5.10
CA PRO A 48 12.20 8.90 4.82
C PRO A 48 11.54 9.84 3.81
N PHE A 49 10.73 9.33 2.88
CA PHE A 49 10.02 10.17 1.91
C PHE A 49 8.90 10.97 2.58
N VAL A 50 8.19 10.37 3.54
CA VAL A 50 7.17 11.11 4.30
C VAL A 50 7.86 12.19 5.12
N ASN A 51 8.90 11.86 5.89
CA ASN A 51 9.65 12.83 6.68
C ASN A 51 10.23 13.98 5.85
N TYR A 52 10.65 13.72 4.61
CA TYR A 52 11.16 14.75 3.70
C TYR A 52 10.06 15.69 3.17
N LEU A 53 8.88 15.15 2.84
CA LEU A 53 7.79 15.91 2.23
C LEU A 53 6.89 16.61 3.25
N LEU A 54 6.76 16.04 4.46
CA LEU A 54 5.84 16.50 5.50
C LEU A 54 6.03 17.98 5.87
N PRO A 55 7.25 18.52 6.02
CA PRO A 55 7.46 19.94 6.34
C PRO A 55 7.01 20.89 5.22
N THR A 56 6.97 20.41 3.97
CA THR A 56 6.68 21.24 2.79
C THR A 56 5.21 21.15 2.37
N LEU A 57 4.65 19.94 2.38
CA LEU A 57 3.32 19.66 1.85
C LEU A 57 2.26 19.50 2.94
N GLY A 58 2.67 19.46 4.21
CA GLY A 58 1.83 19.03 5.32
C GLY A 58 1.40 17.58 5.17
N LEU A 59 0.57 17.12 6.11
CA LEU A 59 0.14 15.72 6.20
C LEU A 59 -0.72 15.29 5.00
N ALA A 60 -1.77 16.06 4.69
CA ALA A 60 -2.66 15.76 3.58
C ALA A 60 -1.93 15.81 2.22
N GLY A 61 -1.13 16.84 1.96
CA GLY A 61 -0.39 16.98 0.70
C GLY A 61 0.64 15.88 0.50
N THR A 62 1.35 15.49 1.56
CA THR A 62 2.35 14.40 1.51
C THR A 62 1.72 13.08 1.14
N PHE A 63 0.63 12.67 1.81
CA PHE A 63 -0.02 11.41 1.49
C PHE A 63 -0.71 11.42 0.13
N VAL A 64 -1.34 12.53 -0.28
CA VAL A 64 -1.89 12.64 -1.65
C VAL A 64 -0.79 12.40 -2.68
N VAL A 65 0.34 13.09 -2.59
CA VAL A 65 1.44 12.93 -3.57
C VAL A 65 1.98 11.51 -3.58
N LEU A 66 2.33 10.94 -2.42
CA LEU A 66 2.95 9.62 -2.35
C LEU A 66 2.00 8.49 -2.76
N LYS A 67 0.74 8.52 -2.28
CA LYS A 67 -0.24 7.48 -2.59
C LYS A 67 -0.71 7.59 -4.04
N SER A 68 -0.96 8.79 -4.56
CA SER A 68 -1.32 8.98 -5.98
C SER A 68 -0.19 8.58 -6.91
N PHE A 69 1.06 8.88 -6.57
CA PHE A 69 2.21 8.44 -7.35
C PHE A 69 2.31 6.91 -7.39
N ALA A 70 2.20 6.24 -6.24
CA ALA A 70 2.23 4.77 -6.17
C ALA A 70 1.06 4.13 -6.94
N LEU A 71 -0.16 4.68 -6.82
CA LEU A 71 -1.32 4.24 -7.59
C LEU A 71 -1.11 4.43 -9.09
N LEU A 72 -0.56 5.57 -9.53
CA LEU A 72 -0.28 5.85 -10.93
C LEU A 72 0.74 4.87 -11.51
N VAL A 73 1.83 4.62 -10.79
CA VAL A 73 2.83 3.60 -11.16
C VAL A 73 2.19 2.21 -11.23
N GLY A 74 1.35 1.86 -10.25
CA GLY A 74 0.61 0.60 -10.23
C GLY A 74 -0.33 0.46 -11.44
N VAL A 75 -1.16 1.45 -11.71
CA VAL A 75 -2.08 1.42 -12.87
C VAL A 75 -1.31 1.33 -14.18
N ALA A 76 -0.21 2.07 -14.34
CA ALA A 76 0.64 1.98 -15.52
C ALA A 76 1.28 0.58 -15.68
N ALA A 77 1.77 -0.01 -14.59
CA ALA A 77 2.29 -1.38 -14.58
C ALA A 77 1.21 -2.41 -14.93
N TRP A 78 -0.01 -2.26 -14.39
CA TRP A 78 -1.14 -3.13 -14.70
C TRP A 78 -1.55 -3.04 -16.17
N TRP A 79 -1.54 -1.83 -16.74
CA TRP A 79 -1.88 -1.60 -18.15
C TRP A 79 -0.87 -2.22 -19.12
N THR A 80 0.41 -2.23 -18.74
CA THR A 80 1.51 -2.76 -19.57
C THR A 80 1.75 -4.26 -19.36
N MET A 81 1.23 -4.85 -18.29
CA MET A 81 1.38 -6.28 -18.02
C MET A 81 0.49 -7.16 -18.92
N PRO A 82 0.93 -8.38 -19.26
CA PRO A 82 0.08 -9.36 -19.92
C PRO A 82 -1.16 -9.66 -19.08
N SER A 83 -2.32 -9.73 -19.75
CA SER A 83 -3.63 -9.92 -19.11
C SER A 83 -3.72 -11.13 -18.20
N LYS A 84 -2.89 -12.16 -18.41
CA LYS A 84 -2.85 -13.39 -17.61
C LYS A 84 -2.21 -13.24 -16.23
N VAL A 85 -1.37 -12.22 -16.02
CA VAL A 85 -0.56 -12.08 -14.80
C VAL A 85 -0.70 -10.73 -14.11
N ARG A 86 -1.43 -9.79 -14.70
CA ARG A 86 -1.53 -8.40 -14.21
C ARG A 86 -2.18 -8.27 -12.82
N GLY A 87 -2.87 -9.29 -12.29
CA GLY A 87 -3.40 -9.28 -10.92
C GLY A 87 -2.33 -9.23 -9.83
N VAL A 88 -1.06 -9.49 -10.14
CA VAL A 88 0.04 -9.29 -9.18
C VAL A 88 0.26 -7.82 -8.83
N VAL A 89 -0.19 -6.89 -9.68
CA VAL A 89 0.00 -5.46 -9.47
C VAL A 89 -0.81 -4.92 -8.30
N PRO A 90 -2.15 -5.09 -8.24
CA PRO A 90 -2.89 -4.70 -7.05
C PRO A 90 -2.48 -5.47 -5.79
N LEU A 91 -2.04 -6.73 -5.92
CA LEU A 91 -1.45 -7.47 -4.80
C LEU A 91 -0.18 -6.79 -4.27
N GLY A 92 0.71 -6.36 -5.17
CA GLY A 92 1.94 -5.66 -4.83
C GLY A 92 1.72 -4.29 -4.19
N LEU A 93 0.58 -3.63 -4.46
CA LEU A 93 0.16 -2.42 -3.75
C LEU A 93 -0.44 -2.74 -2.37
N ALA A 94 -1.31 -3.74 -2.31
CA ALA A 94 -2.03 -4.10 -1.08
C ALA A 94 -1.12 -4.60 0.04
N LEU A 95 -0.09 -5.38 -0.30
CA LEU A 95 0.81 -5.97 0.68
C LEU A 95 1.59 -4.94 1.52
N PRO A 96 2.37 -4.01 0.95
CA PRO A 96 3.13 -3.04 1.74
C PRO A 96 2.23 -2.12 2.56
N TRP A 97 1.11 -1.65 2.00
CA TRP A 97 0.14 -0.83 2.75
C TRP A 97 -0.55 -1.62 3.86
N GLY A 98 -0.90 -2.88 3.62
CA GLY A 98 -1.48 -3.76 4.63
C GLY A 98 -0.50 -4.02 5.78
N ILE A 99 0.78 -4.29 5.48
CA ILE A 99 1.83 -4.47 6.49
C ILE A 99 2.02 -3.19 7.31
N ALA A 100 2.07 -2.03 6.66
CA ALA A 100 2.17 -0.75 7.34
C ALA A 100 0.97 -0.48 8.26
N ALA A 101 -0.25 -0.67 7.76
CA ALA A 101 -1.48 -0.49 8.53
C ALA A 101 -1.56 -1.41 9.75
N VAL A 102 -1.18 -2.69 9.61
CA VAL A 102 -1.10 -3.63 10.74
C VAL A 102 -0.05 -3.18 11.74
N SER A 103 1.14 -2.81 11.28
CA SER A 103 2.23 -2.36 12.15
C SER A 103 1.82 -1.12 12.95
N ASN A 104 1.22 -0.14 12.28
CA ASN A 104 0.71 1.08 12.92
C ASN A 104 -0.38 0.76 13.93
N THR A 105 -1.31 -0.16 13.60
CA THR A 105 -2.38 -0.56 14.51
C THR A 105 -1.83 -1.24 15.76
N VAL A 106 -0.80 -2.07 15.63
CA VAL A 106 -0.11 -2.69 16.77
C VAL A 106 0.57 -1.63 17.65
N LEU A 107 1.24 -0.65 17.06
CA LEU A 107 1.86 0.46 17.79
C LEU A 107 0.81 1.29 18.54
N LEU A 108 -0.29 1.64 17.87
CA LEU A 108 -1.39 2.40 18.45
C LEU A 108 -2.05 1.64 19.61
N ALA A 109 -2.29 0.34 19.45
CA ALA A 109 -2.82 -0.49 20.53
C ALA A 109 -1.87 -0.52 21.75
N GLY A 110 -0.56 -0.49 21.51
CA GLY A 110 0.45 -0.43 22.55
C GLY A 110 0.51 0.87 23.36
N ILE A 111 -0.03 1.98 22.83
CA ILE A 111 -0.10 3.26 23.57
C ILE A 111 -1.25 3.27 24.58
N HIS A 112 -2.28 2.46 24.33
CA HIS A 112 -3.47 2.37 25.18
C HIS A 112 -3.40 1.28 26.26
N LEU A 113 -2.27 0.56 26.35
CA LEU A 113 -1.97 -0.47 27.37
C LEU A 113 -1.00 0.09 28.41
#